data_AF-A0A835VYR0-F1
#
_entry.id   AF-A0A835VYR0-F1
#
_cell.length_a   1.000
_cell.length_b   1.000
_cell.length_c   1.000
_cell.angle_alpha   90.00
_cell.angle_beta   90.00
_cell.angle_gamma   90.00
#
_symmetry.space_group_name_H-M   'P 1'
#
loop_
_entity.id
_entity.type
_entity.pdbx_description
1 polymer ?
#
loop_
_entity_poly.entity_id
_entity_poly.type
_entity_poly.pdbx_seq_one_letter_code
_entity_poly.pdbx_strand_id
1 'polypeptide(L)'
;MAEAREVLAAWDRNVGALLDRALSLNENAPAAPMLLDAVGPPVYARRMYKLVALDADGVPTSIYDGATKYYPGVTVFNNAQPDHCGGLYVYPSYEECLRAGARGFPRASRLAHAPRAIAVVLAWNHDGSRLPVSYGAKKAYSYLQLADLLPLPPTWAVTSAAATADMAQGSPGASASPRPRRPITLRSQPGTPESVAKAQANTIRLELEVADMEQQLRMARSVLS
;
A
#
# COMPACT_ATOMS: atom_id res chain seq x y z
N MET A 1 -31.36 16.39 10.55
CA MET A 1 -31.31 15.51 9.35
C MET A 1 -31.28 16.28 8.02
N ALA A 2 -31.91 17.45 7.89
CA ALA A 2 -31.82 18.28 6.67
C ALA A 2 -30.39 18.80 6.39
N GLU A 3 -29.68 19.20 7.44
CA GLU A 3 -28.34 19.80 7.39
C GLU A 3 -27.25 18.86 6.80
N ALA A 4 -27.28 17.57 7.15
CA ALA A 4 -26.33 16.59 6.62
C ALA A 4 -26.50 16.36 5.10
N ARG A 5 -27.73 16.48 4.57
CA ARG A 5 -28.00 16.36 3.13
C ARG A 5 -27.51 17.58 2.36
N GLU A 6 -27.62 18.78 2.93
CA GLU A 6 -27.11 20.00 2.29
C GLU A 6 -25.58 20.02 2.26
N VAL A 7 -24.92 19.55 3.32
CA VAL A 7 -23.44 19.44 3.37
C VAL A 7 -22.93 18.42 2.35
N LEU A 8 -23.57 17.25 2.23
CA LEU A 8 -23.25 16.27 1.18
C LEU A 8 -23.45 16.85 -0.23
N ALA A 9 -24.57 17.53 -0.47
CA ALA A 9 -24.85 18.12 -1.77
C ALA A 9 -23.89 19.27 -2.12
N ALA A 10 -23.43 20.05 -1.13
CA ALA A 10 -22.43 21.10 -1.33
C ALA A 10 -21.03 20.51 -1.58
N TRP A 11 -20.68 19.43 -0.90
CA TRP A 11 -19.45 18.67 -1.14
C TRP A 11 -19.42 18.07 -2.55
N ASP A 12 -20.51 17.41 -2.96
CA ASP A 12 -20.65 16.83 -4.31
C ASP A 12 -20.52 17.89 -5.41
N ARG A 13 -21.09 19.08 -5.22
CA ARG A 13 -20.99 20.20 -6.19
C ARG A 13 -19.57 20.76 -6.32
N ASN A 14 -18.88 20.96 -5.20
CA ASN A 14 -17.52 21.52 -5.22
C ASN A 14 -16.50 20.52 -5.77
N VAL A 15 -16.65 19.24 -5.42
CA VAL A 15 -15.82 18.16 -5.96
C VAL A 15 -16.12 17.97 -7.45
N GLY A 16 -17.41 17.96 -7.85
CA GLY A 16 -17.82 17.86 -9.25
C GLY A 16 -17.24 18.98 -10.12
N ALA A 17 -17.31 20.24 -9.69
CA ALA A 17 -16.79 21.37 -10.46
C ALA A 17 -15.25 21.36 -10.60
N LEU A 18 -14.52 20.94 -9.56
CA LEU A 18 -13.06 20.77 -9.61
C LEU A 18 -12.66 19.64 -10.56
N LEU A 19 -13.46 18.57 -10.62
CA LEU A 19 -13.22 17.42 -11.49
C LEU A 19 -13.61 17.67 -12.93
N ASP A 20 -14.73 18.32 -13.21
CA ASP A 20 -15.10 18.70 -14.57
C ASP A 20 -14.03 19.62 -15.18
N ARG A 21 -13.47 20.51 -14.37
CA ARG A 21 -12.33 21.35 -14.77
C ARG A 21 -11.03 20.55 -14.97
N ALA A 22 -10.80 19.50 -14.19
CA ALA A 22 -9.62 18.64 -14.33
C ALA A 22 -9.75 17.61 -15.49
N LEU A 23 -10.96 17.11 -15.74
CA LEU A 23 -11.29 16.09 -16.75
C LEU A 23 -11.45 16.71 -18.15
N SER A 24 -11.97 17.95 -18.23
CA SER A 24 -12.06 18.69 -19.51
C SER A 24 -10.71 19.06 -20.12
N LEU A 25 -9.61 18.91 -19.37
CA LEU A 25 -8.27 19.29 -19.83
C LEU A 25 -7.47 18.15 -20.48
N ASN A 26 -7.90 16.88 -20.46
CA ASN A 26 -7.03 15.81 -20.97
C ASN A 26 -7.75 14.50 -21.35
N GLU A 27 -8.23 14.39 -22.59
CA GLU A 27 -8.92 13.18 -23.07
C GLU A 27 -7.99 12.00 -23.41
N ASN A 28 -6.65 12.16 -23.50
CA ASN A 28 -5.79 11.13 -24.11
C ASN A 28 -4.44 10.81 -23.43
N ALA A 29 -4.23 11.14 -22.15
CA ALA A 29 -3.09 10.63 -21.39
C ALA A 29 -3.55 10.07 -20.03
N PRO A 30 -2.92 9.01 -19.47
CA PRO A 30 -3.09 8.71 -18.05
C PRO A 30 -2.50 9.90 -17.29
N ALA A 31 -3.36 10.85 -16.92
CA ALA A 31 -2.95 12.02 -16.17
C ALA A 31 -2.21 11.53 -14.92
N ALA A 32 -0.99 12.03 -14.71
CA ALA A 32 -0.24 11.76 -13.51
C ALA A 32 -1.14 12.00 -12.28
N PRO A 33 -1.04 11.19 -11.22
CA PRO A 33 -1.87 11.40 -10.04
C PRO A 33 -1.77 12.84 -9.54
N MET A 34 -2.92 13.46 -9.31
CA MET A 34 -3.01 14.83 -8.81
C MET A 34 -3.08 14.82 -7.29
N LEU A 35 -2.48 15.83 -6.65
CA LEU A 35 -2.61 16.07 -5.21
C LEU A 35 -3.69 17.13 -4.96
N LEU A 36 -4.62 16.83 -4.07
CA LEU A 36 -5.78 17.65 -3.74
C LEU A 36 -5.80 17.92 -2.22
N ASP A 37 -5.49 19.15 -1.82
CA ASP A 37 -5.33 19.51 -0.39
C ASP A 37 -6.68 19.74 0.33
N ALA A 38 -7.73 20.12 -0.42
CA ALA A 38 -9.03 20.49 0.16
C ALA A 38 -10.12 19.41 0.04
N VAL A 39 -9.76 18.23 -0.46
CA VAL A 39 -10.72 17.13 -0.67
C VAL A 39 -10.57 16.12 0.46
N GLY A 40 -11.51 16.11 1.40
CA GLY A 40 -11.58 15.09 2.45
C GLY A 40 -12.25 13.79 1.99
N PRO A 41 -12.03 12.68 2.69
CA PRO A 41 -12.68 11.41 2.40
C PRO A 41 -14.17 11.48 2.77
N PRO A 42 -15.09 10.99 1.92
CA PRO A 42 -16.51 10.91 2.25
C PRO A 42 -16.79 9.78 3.24
N VAL A 43 -18.00 9.79 3.81
CA VAL A 43 -18.46 8.78 4.79
C VAL A 43 -18.47 7.34 4.25
N TYR A 44 -18.57 7.17 2.93
CA TYR A 44 -18.56 5.86 2.28
C TYR A 44 -17.15 5.40 1.85
N ALA A 45 -16.11 6.20 2.16
CA ALA A 45 -14.74 5.80 1.89
C ALA A 45 -14.41 4.48 2.60
N ARG A 46 -13.66 3.63 1.90
CA ARG A 46 -13.29 2.30 2.37
C ARG A 46 -11.87 2.33 2.88
N ARG A 47 -11.64 1.72 4.06
CA ARG A 47 -10.30 1.46 4.55
C ARG A 47 -9.66 0.36 3.70
N MET A 48 -8.52 0.68 3.10
CA MET A 48 -7.74 -0.20 2.23
C MET A 48 -6.26 -0.13 2.58
N TYR A 49 -5.46 -0.98 1.97
CA TYR A 49 -4.02 -1.10 2.22
C TYR A 49 -3.23 -0.93 0.94
N LYS A 50 -2.10 -0.22 1.02
CA LYS A 50 -1.20 0.00 -0.10
C LYS A 50 0.24 -0.23 0.32
N LEU A 51 0.96 -1.02 -0.46
CA LEU A 51 2.40 -1.16 -0.29
C LEU A 51 3.09 0.08 -0.86
N VAL A 52 3.92 0.70 -0.05
CA VAL A 52 4.66 1.93 -0.36
C VAL A 52 6.14 1.74 -0.05
N ALA A 53 6.98 2.49 -0.73
CA ALA A 53 8.37 2.71 -0.37
C ALA A 53 8.48 4.00 0.43
N LEU A 54 9.41 4.08 1.37
CA LEU A 54 9.77 5.30 2.06
C LEU A 54 10.93 5.93 1.31
N ASP A 55 10.76 7.14 0.80
CA ASP A 55 11.86 7.85 0.15
C ASP A 55 12.94 8.30 1.16
N ALA A 56 13.96 9.03 0.70
CA ALA A 56 15.05 9.49 1.55
C ALA A 56 14.59 10.38 2.72
N ASP A 57 13.44 11.05 2.56
CA ASP A 57 12.84 11.92 3.57
C ASP A 57 11.83 11.15 4.44
N GLY A 58 11.67 9.84 4.22
CA GLY A 58 10.71 8.99 4.91
C GLY A 58 9.28 9.13 4.38
N VAL A 59 9.06 9.81 3.25
CA VAL A 59 7.73 10.05 2.69
C VAL A 59 7.23 8.80 1.97
N PRO A 60 6.00 8.32 2.29
CA PRO A 60 5.38 7.21 1.58
C PRO A 60 5.21 7.51 0.09
N THR A 61 5.84 6.70 -0.75
CA THR A 61 5.88 6.86 -2.19
C THR A 61 5.43 5.57 -2.88
N SER A 62 4.68 5.72 -3.97
CA SER A 62 4.17 4.61 -4.78
C SER A 62 5.31 3.76 -5.31
N ILE A 63 5.27 2.46 -5.04
CA ILE A 63 6.25 1.49 -5.56
C ILE A 63 6.15 1.28 -7.08
N TYR A 64 5.02 1.65 -7.67
CA TYR A 64 4.71 1.39 -9.07
C TYR A 64 5.35 2.42 -10.00
N ASP A 65 5.16 3.70 -9.71
CA ASP A 65 5.68 4.81 -10.50
C ASP A 65 6.94 5.44 -9.89
N GLY A 66 7.21 5.21 -8.60
CA GLY A 66 8.34 5.80 -7.87
C GLY A 66 8.27 7.31 -7.69
N ALA A 67 7.13 7.94 -7.98
CA ALA A 67 6.97 9.39 -8.02
C ALA A 67 5.77 9.90 -7.22
N THR A 68 4.67 9.14 -7.17
CA THR A 68 3.45 9.55 -6.46
C THR A 68 3.66 9.46 -4.96
N LYS A 69 3.63 10.62 -4.28
CA LYS A 69 3.80 10.73 -2.83
C LYS A 69 2.45 10.79 -2.11
N TYR A 70 2.40 10.21 -0.92
CA TYR A 70 1.21 10.20 -0.07
C TYR A 70 1.51 10.94 1.23
N TYR A 71 0.96 12.14 1.37
CA TYR A 71 1.07 12.94 2.58
C TYR A 71 -0.19 12.78 3.44
N PRO A 72 -0.06 12.80 4.78
CA PRO A 72 -1.21 12.86 5.67
C PRO A 72 -2.12 14.06 5.34
N GLY A 73 -3.43 13.84 5.30
CA GLY A 73 -4.41 14.89 5.00
C GLY A 73 -4.52 15.32 3.53
N VAL A 74 -3.61 14.87 2.65
CA VAL A 74 -3.66 15.17 1.21
C VAL A 74 -4.32 14.03 0.45
N THR A 75 -5.29 14.36 -0.40
CA THR A 75 -5.96 13.37 -1.25
C THR A 75 -5.25 13.26 -2.58
N VAL A 76 -4.88 12.05 -2.96
CA VAL A 76 -4.34 11.71 -4.27
C VAL A 76 -5.50 11.28 -5.17
N PHE A 77 -5.60 11.89 -6.35
CA PHE A 77 -6.61 11.57 -7.35
C PHE A 77 -5.98 11.00 -8.62
N ASN A 78 -6.52 9.89 -9.11
CA ASN A 78 -6.30 9.41 -10.46
C ASN A 78 -7.54 8.61 -10.88
N ASN A 79 -8.22 9.03 -11.95
CA ASN A 79 -9.49 8.44 -12.35
C ASN A 79 -9.36 6.92 -12.62
N ALA A 80 -10.08 6.12 -11.82
CA ALA A 80 -10.10 4.67 -12.00
C ALA A 80 -11.01 4.30 -13.18
N GLN A 81 -10.44 3.72 -14.22
CA GLN A 81 -11.17 3.26 -15.40
C GLN A 81 -10.78 1.81 -15.74
N PRO A 82 -11.69 1.03 -16.33
CA PRO A 82 -11.31 -0.22 -16.99
C PRO A 82 -10.13 0.03 -17.93
N ASP A 83 -9.21 -0.92 -18.00
CA ASP A 83 -8.06 -0.89 -18.92
C ASP A 83 -7.07 0.28 -18.76
N HIS A 84 -7.12 1.05 -17.66
CA HIS A 84 -6.12 2.09 -17.42
C HIS A 84 -4.73 1.49 -17.11
N CYS A 85 -3.70 1.93 -17.85
CA CYS A 85 -2.31 1.50 -17.66
C CYS A 85 -1.61 2.31 -16.55
N GLY A 86 -2.25 2.40 -15.38
CA GLY A 86 -1.77 3.17 -14.24
C GLY A 86 -2.93 3.49 -13.30
N GLY A 87 -2.66 3.61 -12.00
CA GLY A 87 -3.73 3.88 -11.06
C GLY A 87 -3.34 3.71 -9.60
N LEU A 88 -4.25 4.17 -8.74
CA LEU A 88 -4.12 4.08 -7.30
C LEU A 88 -4.53 2.69 -6.81
N TYR A 89 -3.70 1.69 -7.09
CA TYR A 89 -3.96 0.31 -6.67
C TYR A 89 -3.82 0.15 -5.15
N VAL A 90 -4.80 -0.52 -4.57
CA VAL A 90 -4.93 -0.86 -3.14
C VAL A 90 -5.48 -2.27 -2.97
N TYR A 91 -5.42 -2.78 -1.74
CA TYR A 91 -5.84 -4.11 -1.34
C TYR A 91 -6.85 -4.03 -0.19
N PRO A 92 -7.86 -4.92 -0.15
CA PRO A 92 -8.89 -4.91 0.89
C PRO A 92 -8.37 -5.39 2.24
N SER A 93 -7.28 -6.18 2.27
CA SER A 93 -6.65 -6.62 3.51
C SER A 93 -5.14 -6.39 3.52
N TYR A 94 -4.60 -6.38 4.74
CA TYR A 94 -3.18 -6.29 5.01
C TYR A 94 -2.42 -7.49 4.42
N GLU A 95 -2.96 -8.70 4.58
CA GLU A 95 -2.36 -9.96 4.11
C GLU A 95 -2.30 -10.02 2.58
N GLU A 96 -3.35 -9.55 1.89
CA GLU A 96 -3.33 -9.47 0.42
C GLU A 96 -2.28 -8.46 -0.06
N CYS A 97 -2.14 -7.34 0.64
CA CYS A 97 -1.11 -6.36 0.37
C CYS A 97 0.31 -6.96 0.53
N LEU A 98 0.55 -7.68 1.63
CA LEU A 98 1.81 -8.38 1.87
C LEU A 98 2.09 -9.45 0.82
N ARG A 99 1.09 -10.27 0.47
CA ARG A 99 1.22 -11.33 -0.53
C ARG A 99 1.55 -10.75 -1.91
N ALA A 100 0.98 -9.61 -2.24
CA ALA A 100 1.33 -8.90 -3.47
C ALA A 100 2.77 -8.36 -3.43
N GLY A 101 3.21 -7.82 -2.28
CA GLY A 101 4.58 -7.35 -2.07
C GLY A 101 5.64 -8.45 -2.11
N ALA A 102 5.30 -9.68 -1.76
CA ALA A 102 6.21 -10.83 -1.80
C ALA A 102 6.73 -11.14 -3.22
N ARG A 103 6.04 -10.67 -4.27
CA ARG A 103 6.45 -10.85 -5.67
C ARG A 103 7.61 -9.92 -6.09
N GLY A 104 8.07 -9.06 -5.19
CA GLY A 104 9.19 -8.15 -5.42
C GLY A 104 8.80 -6.82 -6.07
N PHE A 105 9.73 -5.87 -6.00
CA PHE A 105 9.58 -4.55 -6.63
C PHE A 105 9.70 -4.69 -8.16
N PRO A 106 8.96 -3.89 -8.96
CA PRO A 106 9.26 -3.79 -10.38
C PRO A 106 10.75 -3.42 -10.56
N ARG A 107 11.50 -4.22 -11.32
CA ARG A 107 12.96 -4.05 -11.51
C ARG A 107 13.35 -2.66 -12.04
N ALA A 108 12.42 -1.98 -12.71
CA ALA A 108 12.62 -0.64 -13.27
C ALA A 108 12.41 0.49 -12.26
N SER A 109 11.95 0.22 -11.03
CA SER A 109 11.69 1.30 -10.09
C SER A 109 12.94 1.77 -9.37
N ARG A 110 13.11 3.09 -9.30
CA ARG A 110 14.23 3.76 -8.64
C ARG A 110 14.22 3.59 -7.11
N LEU A 111 13.12 3.05 -6.56
CA LEU A 111 12.92 2.82 -5.12
C LEU A 111 13.04 1.34 -4.73
N ALA A 112 13.63 0.49 -5.57
CA ALA A 112 13.75 -0.95 -5.29
C ALA A 112 14.47 -1.26 -3.96
N HIS A 113 15.37 -0.38 -3.52
CA HIS A 113 16.21 -0.52 -2.33
C HIS A 113 15.66 0.24 -1.11
N ALA A 114 14.61 1.03 -1.31
CA ALA A 114 14.04 1.84 -0.24
C ALA A 114 13.38 0.95 0.83
N PRO A 115 13.40 1.36 2.11
CA PRO A 115 12.57 0.75 3.13
C PRO A 115 11.11 0.75 2.69
N ARG A 116 10.38 -0.27 3.10
CA ARG A 116 8.99 -0.45 2.70
C ARG A 116 8.08 -0.31 3.92
N ALA A 117 6.84 0.10 3.66
CA ALA A 117 5.79 0.19 4.66
C ALA A 117 4.43 -0.14 4.04
N ILE A 118 3.42 -0.33 4.87
CA ILE A 118 2.03 -0.50 4.44
C ILE A 118 1.27 0.77 4.81
N ALA A 119 0.89 1.54 3.80
CA ALA A 119 -0.01 2.66 3.96
C ALA A 119 -1.44 2.13 4.16
N VAL A 120 -2.07 2.53 5.27
CA VAL A 120 -3.51 2.42 5.46
C VAL A 120 -4.11 3.65 4.82
N VAL A 121 -5.03 3.44 3.88
CA VAL A 121 -5.62 4.52 3.10
C VAL A 121 -7.14 4.47 3.16
N LEU A 122 -7.76 5.63 3.05
CA LEU A 122 -9.18 5.76 2.75
C LEU A 122 -9.33 5.90 1.24
N ALA A 123 -10.10 5.01 0.63
CA ALA A 123 -10.26 4.91 -0.80
C ALA A 123 -11.72 5.07 -1.22
N TRP A 124 -12.00 5.87 -2.25
CA TRP A 124 -13.35 6.08 -2.74
C TRP A 124 -13.38 6.46 -4.23
N ASN A 125 -14.58 6.36 -4.82
CA ASN A 125 -14.88 6.88 -6.14
C ASN A 125 -15.75 8.13 -5.98
N HIS A 126 -15.86 8.94 -7.03
CA HIS A 126 -16.65 10.18 -6.99
C HIS A 126 -18.11 9.94 -6.57
N ASP A 127 -18.69 8.85 -7.08
CA ASP A 127 -20.00 8.35 -6.68
C ASP A 127 -19.80 7.13 -5.75
N GLY A 128 -20.43 7.16 -4.57
CA GLY A 128 -20.44 6.06 -3.62
C GLY A 128 -21.10 4.78 -4.14
N SER A 129 -21.91 4.87 -5.20
CA SER A 129 -22.49 3.72 -5.89
C SER A 129 -21.50 3.00 -6.81
N ARG A 130 -20.45 3.70 -7.27
CA ARG A 130 -19.48 3.17 -8.24
C ARG A 130 -18.53 2.19 -7.57
N LEU A 131 -18.58 0.94 -8.00
CA LEU A 131 -17.65 -0.10 -7.56
C LEU A 131 -16.20 0.19 -8.00
N PRO A 132 -15.19 -0.25 -7.24
CA PRO A 132 -13.80 -0.15 -7.67
C PRO A 132 -13.52 -1.02 -8.89
N VAL A 133 -12.59 -0.57 -9.74
CA VAL A 133 -12.08 -1.39 -10.83
C VAL A 133 -11.21 -2.50 -10.23
N SER A 134 -11.42 -3.74 -10.66
CA SER A 134 -10.78 -4.91 -10.08
C SER A 134 -9.75 -5.52 -11.02
N TYR A 135 -8.54 -5.72 -10.53
CA TYR A 135 -7.43 -6.38 -11.23
C TYR A 135 -6.94 -7.57 -10.39
N GLY A 136 -7.71 -8.66 -10.45
CA GLY A 136 -7.56 -9.77 -9.51
C GLY A 136 -7.80 -9.32 -8.08
N ALA A 137 -6.81 -9.49 -7.20
CA ALA A 137 -6.87 -9.03 -5.80
C ALA A 137 -6.68 -7.50 -5.65
N LYS A 138 -6.14 -6.83 -6.67
CA LYS A 138 -5.94 -5.37 -6.62
C LYS A 138 -7.26 -4.66 -6.93
N LYS A 139 -7.53 -3.58 -6.21
CA LYS A 139 -8.66 -2.67 -6.45
C LYS A 139 -8.12 -1.29 -6.81
N ALA A 140 -8.74 -0.62 -7.76
CA ALA A 140 -8.44 0.77 -8.10
C ALA A 140 -9.65 1.63 -7.76
N TYR A 141 -9.37 2.72 -7.04
CA TYR A 141 -10.31 3.78 -6.70
C TYR A 141 -9.80 5.10 -7.28
N SER A 142 -10.70 6.03 -7.56
CA SER A 142 -10.30 7.32 -8.11
C SER A 142 -9.56 8.21 -7.11
N TYR A 143 -9.84 8.05 -5.81
CA TYR A 143 -9.26 8.85 -4.74
C TYR A 143 -8.65 7.97 -3.66
N LEU A 144 -7.51 8.39 -3.14
CA LEU A 144 -6.89 7.86 -1.93
C LEU A 144 -6.45 8.98 -1.01
N GLN A 145 -6.67 8.81 0.29
CA GLN A 145 -6.02 9.63 1.31
C GLN A 145 -5.29 8.74 2.30
N LEU A 146 -4.07 9.13 2.68
CA LEU A 146 -3.29 8.43 3.69
C LEU A 146 -3.92 8.64 5.07
N ALA A 147 -4.26 7.54 5.74
CA ALA A 147 -4.81 7.56 7.09
C ALA A 147 -3.77 7.15 8.14
N ASP A 148 -2.94 6.15 7.85
CA ASP A 148 -1.92 5.65 8.77
C ASP A 148 -0.80 4.92 8.01
N LEU A 149 0.33 4.67 8.66
CA LEU A 149 1.49 3.99 8.09
C LEU A 149 1.98 2.89 9.04
N LEU A 150 1.83 1.65 8.60
CA LEU A 150 2.26 0.47 9.36
C LEU A 150 3.65 0.01 8.91
N PRO A 151 4.53 -0.38 9.83
CA PRO A 151 5.79 -1.01 9.47
C PRO A 151 5.54 -2.36 8.80
N LEU A 152 6.42 -2.75 7.88
CA LEU A 152 6.40 -4.12 7.37
C LEU A 152 6.85 -5.09 8.46
N PRO A 153 6.25 -6.29 8.54
CA PRO A 153 6.71 -7.27 9.51
C PRO A 153 8.14 -7.72 9.13
N PRO A 154 9.00 -8.01 10.12
CA PRO A 154 10.41 -8.30 9.89
C PRO A 154 10.68 -9.43 8.87
N THR A 155 9.82 -10.45 8.85
CA THR A 155 9.89 -11.59 7.92
C THR A 155 9.65 -11.21 6.45
N TRP A 156 9.04 -10.05 6.18
CA TRP A 156 8.88 -9.49 4.84
C TRP A 156 9.88 -8.35 4.54
N ALA A 157 10.48 -7.75 5.58
CA ALA A 157 11.45 -6.66 5.45
C ALA A 157 12.82 -7.10 4.88
N VAL A 158 13.17 -8.40 4.97
CA VAL A 158 14.46 -8.96 4.52
C VAL A 158 14.75 -8.70 3.03
N THR A 159 13.71 -8.54 2.20
CA THR A 159 13.87 -8.19 0.78
C THR A 159 14.37 -6.77 0.53
N SER A 160 14.47 -5.91 1.56
CA SER A 160 14.90 -4.51 1.44
C SER A 160 16.30 -4.26 2.03
N ALA A 161 16.70 -4.99 3.09
CA ALA A 161 17.99 -4.77 3.77
C ALA A 161 19.23 -5.27 3.00
N ALA A 162 19.07 -6.28 2.13
CA ALA A 162 20.18 -6.78 1.31
C ALA A 162 20.66 -5.74 0.27
N ALA A 163 19.85 -4.75 -0.04
CA ALA A 163 20.19 -3.69 -0.98
C ALA A 163 21.01 -2.54 -0.37
N THR A 164 20.81 -2.26 0.92
CA THR A 164 21.53 -1.19 1.62
C THR A 164 22.98 -1.57 1.95
N ALA A 165 23.31 -2.87 2.00
CA ALA A 165 24.67 -3.35 2.23
C ALA A 165 25.60 -3.13 1.03
N ASP A 166 25.07 -3.14 -0.21
CA ASP A 166 25.88 -2.97 -1.43
C ASP A 166 26.24 -1.49 -1.73
N MET A 167 25.60 -0.51 -1.10
CA MET A 167 25.95 0.92 -1.28
C MET A 167 27.06 1.39 -0.33
N ALA A 168 27.45 0.62 0.68
CA ALA A 168 28.49 1.00 1.64
C ALA A 168 29.92 0.68 1.16
N GLN A 169 30.09 0.05 -0.02
CA GLN A 169 31.40 -0.25 -0.60
C GLN A 169 31.56 0.42 -1.97
N GLY A 170 31.67 1.75 -1.95
CA GLY A 170 32.12 2.51 -3.12
C GLY A 170 33.64 2.49 -3.25
N SER A 171 34.16 1.68 -4.18
CA SER A 171 35.49 1.88 -4.79
C SER A 171 35.28 2.25 -6.28
N PRO A 172 35.94 3.30 -6.81
CA PRO A 172 35.76 3.70 -8.20
C PRO A 172 36.73 2.92 -9.09
N GLY A 173 36.22 2.23 -10.11
CA GLY A 173 37.10 1.51 -11.04
C GLY A 173 36.41 0.88 -12.25
N ALA A 174 36.54 1.58 -13.38
CA ALA A 174 36.67 1.06 -14.75
C ALA A 174 35.49 0.31 -15.44
N SER A 175 35.11 0.93 -16.56
CA SER A 175 34.44 0.40 -17.75
C SER A 175 34.85 -1.03 -18.18
N ALA A 176 33.89 -1.90 -18.50
CA ALA A 176 33.95 -2.83 -19.64
C ALA A 176 32.61 -3.57 -19.89
N SER A 177 32.32 -3.77 -21.18
CA SER A 177 31.17 -4.42 -21.84
C SER A 177 30.76 -5.84 -21.39
N PRO A 178 29.56 -6.31 -21.81
CA PRO A 178 28.86 -7.47 -21.25
C PRO A 178 29.29 -8.81 -21.87
N ARG A 179 29.31 -9.87 -21.06
CA ARG A 179 29.32 -11.27 -21.52
C ARG A 179 28.21 -12.09 -20.83
N PRO A 180 27.56 -13.02 -21.55
CA PRO A 180 26.49 -13.85 -21.03
C PRO A 180 27.00 -15.16 -20.42
N ARG A 181 26.12 -15.77 -19.59
CA ARG A 181 26.02 -17.18 -19.11
C ARG A 181 26.25 -17.37 -17.61
N ARG A 182 25.20 -17.79 -16.89
CA ARG A 182 24.90 -19.21 -16.60
C ARG A 182 23.50 -19.36 -15.97
N PRO A 183 22.85 -20.53 -16.09
CA PRO A 183 21.54 -20.80 -15.49
C PRO A 183 21.70 -21.01 -13.99
N ILE A 184 20.94 -20.27 -13.18
CA ILE A 184 20.87 -20.48 -11.73
C ILE A 184 19.99 -21.71 -11.49
N THR A 185 20.62 -22.80 -11.06
CA THR A 185 19.93 -23.94 -10.45
C THR A 185 19.34 -23.48 -9.12
N LEU A 186 18.00 -23.53 -9.00
CA LEU A 186 17.29 -23.33 -7.75
C LEU A 186 17.73 -24.41 -6.76
N ARG A 187 18.53 -24.04 -5.76
CA ARG A 187 18.84 -24.89 -4.61
C ARG A 187 17.83 -24.55 -3.51
N SER A 188 16.74 -25.31 -3.44
CA SER A 188 15.85 -25.31 -2.28
C SER A 188 16.66 -25.70 -1.05
N GLN A 189 16.90 -24.76 -0.13
CA GLN A 189 17.46 -25.10 1.17
C GLN A 189 16.34 -25.70 2.04
N PRO A 190 16.46 -26.95 2.49
CA PRO A 190 15.56 -27.49 3.51
C PRO A 190 15.78 -26.70 4.81
N GLY A 191 14.69 -26.14 5.36
CA GLY A 191 14.73 -25.45 6.65
C GLY A 191 15.30 -26.38 7.72
N THR A 192 16.30 -25.91 8.45
CA THR A 192 16.90 -26.68 9.53
C THR A 192 15.83 -26.99 10.59
N PRO A 193 15.87 -28.17 11.25
CA PRO A 193 14.87 -28.56 12.24
C PRO A 193 14.74 -27.55 13.39
N GLU A 194 15.81 -26.82 13.69
CA GLU A 194 15.82 -25.73 14.68
C GLU A 194 14.92 -24.54 14.29
N SER A 195 14.81 -24.23 12.99
CA SER A 195 13.91 -23.18 12.49
C SER A 195 12.45 -23.57 12.63
N VAL A 196 12.13 -24.86 12.44
CA VAL A 196 10.77 -25.38 12.59
C VAL A 196 10.37 -25.39 14.06
N ALA A 197 11.27 -25.83 14.94
CA ALA A 197 11.04 -25.83 16.39
C ALA A 197 10.80 -24.41 16.95
N LYS A 198 11.56 -23.41 16.51
CA LYS A 198 11.35 -22.00 16.90
C LYS A 198 10.01 -21.45 16.40
N ALA A 199 9.61 -21.80 15.17
CA ALA A 199 8.31 -21.39 14.64
C ALA A 199 7.16 -22.01 15.45
N GLN A 200 7.25 -23.30 15.80
CA GLN A 200 6.26 -23.99 16.62
C GLN A 200 6.17 -23.41 18.04
N ALA A 201 7.31 -23.11 18.68
CA ALA A 201 7.33 -22.49 19.99
C ALA A 201 6.66 -21.10 20.00
N ASN A 202 6.86 -20.32 18.94
CA ASN A 202 6.21 -19.02 18.79
C ASN A 202 4.69 -19.15 18.58
N THR A 203 4.24 -20.14 17.81
CA THR A 203 2.81 -20.42 17.64
C THR A 203 2.16 -20.76 18.97
N ILE A 204 2.74 -21.69 19.74
CA ILE A 204 2.20 -22.10 21.05
C ILE A 204 2.12 -20.91 22.00
N ARG A 205 3.14 -20.05 22.02
CA ARG A 205 3.15 -18.84 22.85
C ARG A 205 1.99 -17.89 22.50
N LEU A 206 1.74 -17.66 21.21
CA LEU A 206 0.67 -16.78 20.76
C LEU A 206 -0.71 -17.36 21.07
N GLU A 207 -0.89 -18.68 20.93
CA GLU A 207 -2.14 -19.36 21.30
C GLU A 207 -2.46 -19.22 22.79
N LEU A 208 -1.45 -19.30 23.66
CA LEU A 208 -1.61 -19.08 25.10
C LEU A 208 -1.98 -17.62 25.42
N GLU A 209 -1.38 -16.66 24.71
CA GLU A 209 -1.68 -15.23 24.89
C GLU A 209 -3.11 -14.88 24.47
N VAL A 210 -3.57 -15.43 23.34
CA VAL A 210 -4.98 -15.28 22.90
C VAL A 210 -5.94 -15.91 23.91
N ALA A 211 -5.64 -17.10 24.42
CA ALA A 211 -6.49 -17.76 25.42
C ALA A 211 -6.63 -16.93 26.71
N ASP A 212 -5.54 -16.30 27.17
CA ASP A 212 -5.57 -15.42 28.35
C ASP A 212 -6.41 -14.16 28.08
N MET A 213 -6.24 -13.52 26.93
CA MET A 213 -7.05 -12.37 26.52
C MET A 213 -8.56 -12.71 26.44
N GLU A 214 -8.91 -13.87 25.89
CA GLU A 214 -10.29 -14.34 25.82
C GLU A 214 -10.88 -14.63 27.21
N GLN A 215 -10.06 -15.12 28.14
CA GLN A 215 -10.47 -15.33 29.52
C GLN A 215 -10.69 -14.00 30.24
N GLN A 216 -9.80 -13.02 30.06
CA GLN A 216 -9.96 -11.67 30.60
C GLN A 216 -11.23 -10.99 30.08
N LEU A 217 -11.50 -11.10 28.78
CA LEU A 217 -12.74 -10.59 28.17
C LEU A 217 -14.00 -11.25 28.73
N ARG A 218 -13.97 -12.56 28.97
CA ARG A 218 -15.07 -13.28 29.62
C ARG A 218 -15.32 -12.80 31.05
N MET A 219 -14.25 -12.63 31.83
CA MET A 219 -14.36 -12.11 33.20
C MET A 219 -14.88 -10.68 33.24
N ALA A 220 -14.40 -9.80 32.35
CA ALA A 220 -14.89 -8.43 32.25
C ALA A 220 -16.38 -8.39 31.89
N ARG A 221 -16.84 -9.26 30.97
CA ARG A 221 -18.25 -9.38 30.62
C ARG A 221 -19.12 -9.90 31.77
N SER A 222 -18.61 -10.81 32.59
CA SER A 222 -19.36 -11.31 33.76
C SER A 222 -19.49 -10.30 34.90
N VAL A 223 -18.59 -9.31 34.99
CA VAL A 223 -18.66 -8.24 36.00
C VAL A 223 -19.63 -7.12 35.58
N LEU A 224 -19.89 -6.99 34.28
CA LEU A 224 -20.80 -5.99 33.71
C LEU A 224 -22.24 -6.49 33.51
N SER A 225 -22.51 -7.77 33.79
CA SER A 225 -23.83 -8.40 33.78
C SER A 225 -24.38 -8.56 35.19
#